data_AF-A0A0A2C836-F1
#
_entry.id   AF-A0A0A2C836-F1
#
_cell.length_a   1.000
_cell.length_b   1.000
_cell.length_c   1.000
_cell.angle_alpha   90.00
_cell.angle_beta   90.00
_cell.angle_gamma   90.00
#
_symmetry.space_group_name_H-M   'P 1'
#
loop_
_entity.id
_entity.type
_entity.pdbx_description
1 polymer ?
#
loop_
_entity_poly.entity_id
_entity_poly.type
_entity_poly.pdbx_seq_one_letter_code
_entity_poly.pdbx_strand_id
1 'polypeptide(L)' 'MRSVWDLNKSLLSSKLYVIDNAGHSMKEIGISKKLINLTNELANFSSNL' A
#
# COMPACT_ATOMS: atom_id res chain seq x y z
N MET A 1 -16.48 -8.90 -11.32
CA MET A 1 -15.61 -7.90 -10.64
C MET A 1 -15.11 -8.54 -9.34
N ARG A 2 -13.79 -8.71 -9.14
CA ARG A 2 -13.26 -9.14 -7.83
C ARG A 2 -12.90 -7.88 -7.05
N SER A 3 -13.33 -7.79 -5.80
CA SER A 3 -12.96 -6.66 -4.96
C SER A 3 -11.49 -6.76 -4.56
N VAL A 4 -10.89 -5.63 -4.18
CA VAL A 4 -9.52 -5.62 -3.62
C VAL A 4 -9.45 -6.48 -2.35
N TRP A 5 -10.55 -6.57 -1.61
CA TRP A 5 -10.69 -7.45 -0.43
C TRP A 5 -10.59 -8.93 -0.80
N ASP A 6 -11.27 -9.36 -1.86
CA ASP A 6 -11.21 -10.76 -2.34
C ASP A 6 -9.82 -11.12 -2.87
N LEU A 7 -9.14 -10.15 -3.49
CA LEU A 7 -7.76 -10.32 -3.96
C LEU A 7 -6.79 -10.48 -2.78
N ASN A 8 -6.92 -9.64 -1.75
CA ASN A 8 -6.10 -9.73 -0.54
C ASN A 8 -6.26 -11.08 0.18
N LYS A 9 -7.49 -11.63 0.21
CA LYS A 9 -7.73 -12.99 0.75
C LYS A 9 -7.04 -14.09 -0.07
N SER A 10 -6.92 -13.89 -1.38
CA SER A 10 -6.34 -14.88 -2.30
C SER A 10 -4.80 -14.82 -2.33
N LEU A 11 -4.21 -13.67 -1.99
CA LEU A 11 -2.76 -13.43 -2.00
C LEU A 11 -2.24 -13.30 -0.55
N LEU A 12 -1.89 -14.43 0.07
CA LEU A 12 -1.50 -14.51 1.48
C LEU A 12 -0.25 -13.68 1.85
N SER A 13 0.62 -13.38 0.89
CA SER A 13 1.80 -12.53 1.08
C SER A 13 1.56 -11.05 0.76
N SER A 14 0.33 -10.67 0.41
CA SER A 14 -0.03 -9.29 0.14
C SER A 14 -0.54 -8.58 1.40
N LYS A 15 -0.43 -7.25 1.41
CA LYS A 15 -1.03 -6.39 2.43
C LYS A 15 -1.99 -5.41 1.77
N LEU A 16 -3.15 -5.22 2.38
CA LEU A 16 -4.15 -4.25 1.96
C LEU A 16 -4.13 -3.04 2.89
N TYR A 17 -4.06 -1.84 2.32
CA TYR A 17 -4.15 -0.57 3.03
C TYR A 17 -5.37 0.22 2.56
N VAL A 18 -6.16 0.71 3.50
CA VAL A 18 -7.22 1.69 3.25
C VAL A 18 -6.67 3.07 3.59
N ILE A 19 -6.90 4.07 2.73
CA ILE A 19 -6.36 5.42 2.87
C ILE A 19 -7.55 6.38 2.89
N ASP A 20 -7.84 6.96 4.05
CA ASP A 20 -9.04 7.80 4.24
C ASP A 20 -8.99 9.09 3.41
N ASN A 21 -7.80 9.66 3.19
CA ASN A 21 -7.60 10.89 2.42
C ASN A 21 -6.99 10.61 1.03
N ALA A 22 -7.51 9.61 0.33
CA ALA A 22 -6.97 9.16 -0.95
C ALA A 22 -7.19 10.14 -2.13
N GLY A 23 -8.14 11.08 -2.00
CA GLY A 23 -8.55 11.97 -3.09
C GLY A 23 -8.97 11.20 -4.37
N HIS A 24 -8.97 11.86 -5.53
CA HIS A 24 -9.41 11.24 -6.79
C HIS A 24 -8.31 10.54 -7.58
N SER A 25 -7.02 10.78 -7.27
CA SER A 25 -5.91 10.29 -8.06
C SER A 25 -4.72 9.86 -7.21
N MET A 26 -3.85 9.01 -7.75
CA MET A 26 -2.64 8.56 -7.04
C MET A 26 -1.64 9.69 -6.71
N LYS A 27 -1.75 10.85 -7.39
CA LYS A 27 -0.93 12.03 -7.13
C LYS A 27 -1.37 12.79 -5.88
N GLU A 28 -2.51 12.43 -5.30
CA GLU A 28 -3.02 13.05 -4.10
C GLU A 28 -2.15 12.67 -2.89
N ILE A 29 -2.05 13.63 -1.95
CA ILE A 29 -1.10 13.59 -0.84
C ILE A 29 -1.24 12.31 -0.01
N GLY A 30 -2.47 11.83 0.23
CA GLY A 30 -2.71 10.64 1.05
C GLY A 30 -2.11 9.36 0.46
N ILE A 31 -2.35 9.11 -0.83
CA ILE A 31 -1.83 7.92 -1.53
C ILE A 31 -0.30 8.03 -1.66
N SER A 32 0.18 9.16 -2.16
CA SER A 32 1.61 9.38 -2.40
C SER A 32 2.43 9.25 -1.10
N LYS A 33 1.95 9.84 0.00
CA LYS A 33 2.62 9.73 1.30
C LYS A 33 2.66 8.30 1.81
N LYS A 34 1.56 7.55 1.70
CA LYS A 34 1.52 6.15 2.14
C LYS A 34 2.45 5.27 1.30
N LEU A 35 2.52 5.49 -0.01
CA LEU A 35 3.45 4.79 -0.89
C LEU A 35 4.91 5.04 -0.50
N ILE A 36 5.31 6.30 -0.29
CA ILE A 36 6.68 6.64 0.12
C ILE A 36 7.04 5.94 1.44
N ASN A 37 6.14 5.96 2.42
CA ASN A 37 6.37 5.30 3.71
C ASN A 37 6.58 3.80 3.55
N LEU A 38 5.74 3.11 2.76
CA LEU A 38 5.86 1.67 2.53
C LEU A 38 7.15 1.31 1.81
N THR A 39 7.56 2.12 0.83
CA THR A 39 8.83 1.93 0.12
C THR A 39 10.02 2.10 1.06
N ASN A 40 9.99 3.09 1.94
CA ASN A 40 11.05 3.30 2.94
C ASN A 40 11.09 2.16 3.97
N GLU A 41 9.93 1.68 4.45
CA GLU A 41 9.86 0.50 5.33
C GLU A 41 10.50 -0.73 4.67
N LEU A 42 10.19 -0.97 3.39
CA LEU A 42 10.77 -2.07 2.63
C LEU A 42 12.28 -1.92 2.44
N ALA A 43 12.74 -0.73 2.07
CA ALA A 43 14.16 -0.44 1.89
C ALA A 43 14.95 -0.62 3.19
N ASN A 44 14.42 -0.10 4.31
CA ASN A 44 15.04 -0.23 5.62
C ASN A 44 15.05 -1.68 6.12
N PHE A 45 14.02 -2.46 5.84
CA PHE A 45 14.03 -3.90 6.14
C PHE A 45 15.14 -4.60 5.36
N SER A 46 15.33 -4.27 4.08
CA SER A 46 16.37 -4.85 3.24
C SER A 46 17.79 -4.45 3.63
N SER A 47 18.01 -3.29 4.26
CA SER A 47 19.33 -2.84 4.69
C SER A 47 19.79 -3.43 6.03
N ASN A 48 18.89 -4.07 6.78
CA ASN A 48 19.18 -4.74 8.05
C ASN A 48 19.35 -6.26 7.89
N LEU A 49 19.36 -6.76 6.65
CA LEU A 49 19.55 -8.16 6.28
C LEU A 49 20.95 -8.36 5.70
#